data_AF-A0A0P9H1N7-F1
#
_entry.id   AF-A0A0P9H1N7-F1
#
_cell.length_a   1.000
_cell.length_b   1.000
_cell.length_c   1.000
_cell.angle_alpha   90.00
_cell.angle_beta   90.00
_cell.angle_gamma   90.00
#
_symmetry.space_group_name_H-M   'P 1'
#
loop_
_entity.id
_entity.type
_entity.pdbx_description
1 polymer ?
#
loop_
_entity_poly.entity_id
_entity_poly.type
_entity_poly.pdbx_seq_one_letter_code
_entity_poly.pdbx_strand_id
1 'polypeptide(L)'
;MRATVCQLRNTPDDFADDWERLAEHVRANKSDVVVLPEMAFAPWFAVARRFDMIVWFTAVAAHDAWMLQLGDLAPATVLGTRPLDAGAERRNQGFVWDAEGGYRAVHEKYYLPDEPG
;
A
#
# COMPACT_ATOMS: atom_id res chain seq x y z
N MET A 1 11.79 10.88 -16.32
CA MET A 1 10.89 10.05 -15.53
C MET A 1 11.64 8.82 -15.05
N ARG A 2 11.80 8.65 -13.74
CA ARG A 2 12.45 7.54 -13.07
C ARG A 2 11.45 6.89 -12.12
N ALA A 3 11.24 5.59 -12.30
CA ALA A 3 10.34 4.81 -11.46
C ALA A 3 11.15 3.89 -10.53
N THR A 4 10.74 3.82 -9.26
CA THR A 4 11.18 2.81 -8.29
C THR A 4 10.04 1.82 -8.10
N VAL A 5 10.29 0.54 -8.42
CA VAL A 5 9.34 -0.55 -8.20
C VAL A 5 9.84 -1.37 -7.01
N CYS A 6 9.02 -1.52 -5.99
CA CYS A 6 9.46 -2.01 -4.69
C CYS A 6 9.14 -3.49 -4.50
N GLN A 7 10.06 -4.19 -3.82
CA GLN A 7 9.79 -5.44 -3.13
C GLN A 7 10.17 -5.22 -1.67
N LEU A 8 9.20 -5.32 -0.77
CA LEU A 8 9.36 -5.04 0.66
C LEU A 8 9.05 -6.32 1.45
N ARG A 9 9.75 -6.53 2.56
CA ARG A 9 9.42 -7.58 3.52
C ARG A 9 8.14 -7.19 4.27
N ASN A 10 7.33 -8.17 4.64
CA ASN A 10 5.98 -7.94 5.18
C ASN A 10 5.81 -8.34 6.65
N THR A 11 6.90 -8.54 7.39
CA THR A 11 6.90 -8.60 8.85
C THR A 11 7.06 -7.16 9.40
N PRO A 12 6.48 -6.81 10.56
CA PRO A 12 6.47 -5.42 11.05
C PRO A 12 7.86 -4.80 11.19
N ASP A 13 8.80 -5.51 11.83
CA ASP A 13 10.15 -4.99 12.10
C ASP A 13 10.96 -4.85 10.81
N ASP A 14 10.90 -5.86 9.92
CA ASP A 14 11.62 -5.79 8.64
C ASP A 14 11.04 -4.73 7.70
N PHE A 15 9.72 -4.48 7.78
CA PHE A 15 9.06 -3.48 6.96
C PHE A 15 9.52 -2.06 7.30
N ALA A 16 9.69 -1.75 8.60
CA ALA A 16 10.18 -0.44 9.02
C ALA A 16 11.59 -0.16 8.49
N ASP A 17 12.50 -1.13 8.60
CA ASP A 17 13.84 -1.03 8.03
C ASP A 17 13.81 -0.87 6.50
N ASP A 18 12.95 -1.62 5.81
CA ASP A 18 12.80 -1.52 4.35
C ASP A 18 12.21 -0.15 3.93
N TRP A 19 11.34 0.44 4.76
CA TRP A 19 10.75 1.75 4.54
C TRP A 19 11.80 2.86 4.59
N GLU A 20 12.65 2.86 5.62
CA GLU A 20 13.75 3.82 5.76
C GLU A 20 14.70 3.73 4.55
N ARG A 21 15.07 2.51 4.17
CA ARG A 21 15.93 2.26 3.00
C ARG A 21 15.28 2.67 1.69
N LEU A 22 13.97 2.51 1.56
CA LEU A 22 13.21 2.98 0.40
C LEU A 22 13.24 4.51 0.32
N ALA A 23 12.99 5.21 1.42
CA ALA A 23 13.03 6.67 1.46
C ALA A 23 14.44 7.20 1.11
N GLU A 24 15.49 6.58 1.62
CA GLU A 24 16.88 6.88 1.24
C GLU A 24 17.13 6.64 -0.26
N HIS A 25 16.67 5.51 -0.79
CA HIS A 25 16.81 5.18 -2.20
C HIS A 25 16.11 6.20 -3.10
N VAL A 26 14.88 6.60 -2.75
CA VAL A 26 14.09 7.59 -3.48
C VAL A 26 14.81 8.94 -3.54
N ARG A 27 15.34 9.42 -2.41
CA ARG A 27 16.13 10.66 -2.38
C ARG A 27 17.41 10.56 -3.19
N ALA A 28 18.19 9.50 -3.00
CA ALA A 28 19.47 9.30 -3.67
C ALA A 28 19.29 9.20 -5.21
N ASN A 29 18.20 8.58 -5.64
CA ASN A 29 17.92 8.37 -7.06
C ASN A 29 17.00 9.44 -7.66
N LYS A 30 16.46 10.38 -6.89
CA LYS A 30 15.50 11.38 -7.40
C LYS A 30 14.35 10.70 -8.16
N SER A 31 13.74 9.70 -7.55
CA SER A 31 12.63 8.99 -8.18
C SER A 31 11.45 9.94 -8.39
N ASP A 32 10.83 9.86 -9.57
CA ASP A 32 9.63 10.63 -9.90
C ASP A 32 8.37 9.87 -9.46
N VAL A 33 8.41 8.52 -9.52
CA VAL A 33 7.30 7.64 -9.13
C VAL A 33 7.82 6.47 -8.31
N VAL A 34 7.06 6.10 -7.27
CA VAL A 34 7.27 4.89 -6.47
C VAL A 34 6.04 3.99 -6.60
N VAL A 35 6.26 2.71 -6.92
CA VAL A 35 5.20 1.70 -6.97
C VAL A 35 5.41 0.73 -5.81
N LEU A 36 4.48 0.73 -4.85
CA LEU A 36 4.48 -0.17 -3.70
C LEU A 36 3.86 -1.53 -4.06
N PRO A 37 4.21 -2.60 -3.32
CA PRO A 37 3.49 -3.87 -3.41
C PRO A 37 2.00 -3.71 -3.09
N GLU A 38 1.19 -4.68 -3.55
CA GLU A 38 -0.22 -4.76 -3.20
C GLU A 38 -0.40 -4.91 -1.68
N MET A 39 -1.22 -4.04 -1.07
CA MET A 39 -1.51 -4.01 0.37
C MET A 39 -0.24 -4.12 1.24
N ALA A 40 0.78 -3.33 0.92
CA ALA A 40 2.14 -3.45 1.46
C ALA A 40 2.24 -3.27 2.99
N PHE A 41 1.28 -2.62 3.64
CA PHE A 41 1.39 -2.20 5.05
C PHE A 41 0.89 -3.26 6.05
N ALA A 42 0.62 -4.47 5.59
CA ALA A 42 0.28 -5.59 6.46
C ALA A 42 0.91 -6.90 5.91
N PRO A 43 1.18 -7.89 6.80
CA PRO A 43 1.49 -9.24 6.35
C PRO A 43 0.40 -9.76 5.39
N TRP A 44 0.79 -10.51 4.36
CA TRP A 44 -0.18 -10.97 3.36
C TRP A 44 -1.23 -11.89 4.00
N PHE A 45 -2.47 -11.39 4.08
CA PHE A 45 -3.57 -12.03 4.83
C PHE A 45 -4.62 -12.69 3.94
N ALA A 46 -4.61 -12.43 2.63
CA ALA A 46 -5.52 -13.03 1.65
C ALA A 46 -5.10 -14.45 1.24
N VAL A 47 -4.73 -15.28 2.23
CA VAL A 47 -4.36 -16.70 2.06
C VAL A 47 -5.44 -17.66 2.55
N ALA A 48 -6.28 -17.22 3.49
CA ALA A 48 -7.28 -18.06 4.11
C ALA A 48 -8.55 -18.12 3.26
N ARG A 49 -9.10 -19.33 3.08
CA ARG A 49 -10.38 -19.54 2.38
C ARG A 49 -11.59 -18.96 3.11
N ARG A 50 -11.46 -18.72 4.43
CA ARG A 50 -12.51 -18.13 5.25
C ARG A 50 -12.08 -16.74 5.68
N PHE A 51 -12.99 -15.81 5.48
CA PHE A 51 -12.85 -14.45 5.99
C PHE A 51 -12.71 -14.46 7.51
N ASP A 52 -11.73 -13.70 8.01
CA ASP A 52 -11.54 -13.39 9.41
C ASP A 52 -11.60 -11.87 9.60
N MET A 53 -12.57 -11.44 10.42
CA MET A 53 -12.86 -10.03 10.65
C MET A 53 -11.75 -9.33 11.44
N ILE A 54 -11.10 -10.04 12.37
CA ILE A 54 -10.02 -9.47 13.19
C ILE A 54 -8.79 -9.23 12.32
N VAL A 55 -8.46 -10.18 11.46
CA VAL A 55 -7.35 -10.07 10.51
C VAL A 55 -7.59 -8.89 9.56
N TRP A 56 -8.80 -8.77 9.03
CA TRP A 56 -9.17 -7.67 8.13
C TRP A 56 -9.02 -6.29 8.79
N PHE A 57 -9.63 -6.08 9.96
CA PHE A 57 -9.54 -4.78 10.64
C PHE A 57 -8.12 -4.44 11.07
N THR A 58 -7.33 -5.45 11.45
CA THR A 58 -5.90 -5.26 11.76
C THR A 58 -5.15 -4.76 10.53
N ALA A 59 -5.41 -5.34 9.35
CA ALA A 59 -4.80 -4.89 8.11
C ALA A 59 -5.23 -3.47 7.73
N VAL A 60 -6.51 -3.13 7.85
CA VAL A 60 -7.01 -1.76 7.58
C VAL A 60 -6.33 -0.74 8.50
N ALA A 61 -6.28 -1.01 9.81
CA ALA A 61 -5.65 -0.12 10.77
C ALA A 61 -4.14 0.06 10.52
N ALA A 62 -3.44 -1.01 10.14
CA ALA A 62 -2.02 -0.93 9.79
C ALA A 62 -1.79 -0.05 8.55
N HIS A 63 -2.66 -0.16 7.53
CA HIS A 63 -2.58 0.70 6.35
C HIS A 63 -2.88 2.16 6.69
N ASP A 64 -3.88 2.44 7.53
CA ASP A 64 -4.17 3.81 7.97
C ASP A 64 -2.98 4.45 8.69
N ALA A 65 -2.28 3.69 9.54
CA ALA A 65 -1.11 4.19 10.25
C ALA A 65 0.07 4.48 9.31
N TRP A 66 0.40 3.56 8.41
CA TRP A 66 1.54 3.71 7.49
C TRP A 66 1.29 4.75 6.39
N MET A 67 0.04 4.97 6.00
CA MET A 67 -0.29 6.01 5.03
C MET A 67 0.07 7.42 5.49
N LEU A 68 0.16 7.64 6.80
CA LEU A 68 0.63 8.91 7.36
C LEU A 68 2.13 9.16 7.06
N GLN A 69 2.90 8.10 6.77
CA GLN A 69 4.34 8.16 6.48
C GLN A 69 4.66 8.32 4.99
N LEU A 70 3.65 8.38 4.10
CA LEU A 70 3.89 8.54 2.64
C LEU A 70 4.71 9.80 2.31
N GLY A 71 4.68 10.81 3.20
CA GLY A 71 5.51 12.00 3.15
C GLY A 71 7.01 11.73 3.00
N ASP A 72 7.51 10.61 3.54
CA ASP A 72 8.92 10.23 3.49
C ASP A 72 9.43 9.97 2.07
N LEU A 73 8.51 9.65 1.15
CA LEU A 73 8.81 9.36 -0.26
C LEU A 73 8.70 10.61 -1.15
N ALA A 74 8.36 11.77 -0.60
CA ALA A 74 8.35 13.02 -1.35
C ALA A 74 9.76 13.34 -1.91
N PRO A 75 9.86 13.93 -3.12
CA PRO A 75 8.76 14.47 -3.93
C PRO A 75 8.11 13.45 -4.88
N ALA A 76 8.41 12.17 -4.78
CA ALA A 76 7.89 11.17 -5.71
C ALA A 76 6.36 11.02 -5.56
N THR A 77 5.68 10.76 -6.67
CA THR A 77 4.31 10.27 -6.65
C THR A 77 4.30 8.80 -6.24
N VAL A 78 3.51 8.45 -5.23
CA VAL A 78 3.40 7.08 -4.72
C VAL A 78 2.13 6.42 -5.26
N LEU A 79 2.29 5.23 -5.83
CA LEU A 79 1.22 4.36 -6.27
C LEU A 79 1.18 3.12 -5.37
N GLY A 80 0.01 2.75 -4.89
CA GLY A 80 -0.15 1.57 -4.05
C GLY A 80 -1.60 1.13 -3.96
N THR A 81 -1.84 0.10 -3.14
CA THR A 81 -3.20 -0.32 -2.80
C THR A 81 -3.37 -0.49 -1.30
N ARG A 82 -4.63 -0.45 -0.84
CA ARG A 82 -5.00 -0.65 0.56
C ARG A 82 -6.29 -1.45 0.69
N PRO A 83 -6.48 -2.21 1.78
CA PRO A 83 -7.81 -2.66 2.18
C PRO A 83 -8.63 -1.46 2.66
N LEU A 84 -9.91 -1.45 2.29
CA LEU A 84 -10.89 -0.43 2.67
C LEU A 84 -12.25 -1.08 2.91
N ASP A 85 -12.89 -0.73 4.03
CA ASP A 85 -14.32 -0.97 4.22
C ASP A 85 -15.14 0.14 3.57
N ALA A 86 -15.89 -0.21 2.52
CA ALA A 86 -16.80 0.66 1.80
C ALA A 86 -18.24 0.23 2.10
N GLY A 87 -18.73 0.58 3.29
CA GLY A 87 -20.05 0.17 3.75
C GLY A 87 -20.11 -1.32 4.05
N ALA A 88 -20.89 -2.08 3.28
CA ALA A 88 -20.98 -3.53 3.41
C ALA A 88 -19.90 -4.28 2.60
N GLU A 89 -19.15 -3.56 1.76
CA GLU A 89 -18.15 -4.14 0.86
C GLU A 89 -16.74 -3.94 1.38
N ARG A 90 -15.89 -4.92 1.09
CA ARG A 90 -14.46 -4.93 1.42
C ARG A 90 -13.69 -4.84 0.12
N ARG A 91 -12.94 -3.75 -0.05
CA ARG A 91 -12.31 -3.41 -1.32
C ARG A 91 -10.79 -3.39 -1.17
N ASN A 92 -10.13 -3.78 -2.24
CA ASN A 92 -8.72 -3.50 -2.45
C ASN A 92 -8.63 -2.27 -3.36
N GLN A 93 -8.40 -1.11 -2.75
CA GLN A 93 -8.45 0.18 -3.41
C GLN A 93 -7.04 0.61 -3.82
N GLY A 94 -6.85 0.88 -5.11
CA GLY A 94 -5.69 1.55 -5.64
C GLY A 94 -5.73 3.05 -5.39
N PHE A 95 -4.60 3.61 -4.98
CA PHE A 95 -4.46 5.02 -4.68
C PHE A 95 -3.22 5.64 -5.33
N VAL A 96 -3.29 6.96 -5.46
CA VAL A 96 -2.16 7.85 -5.75
C VAL A 96 -1.97 8.74 -4.53
N TRP A 97 -0.72 9.00 -4.18
CA TRP A 97 -0.37 10.05 -3.23
C TRP A 97 0.76 10.91 -3.81
N ASP A 98 0.68 12.23 -3.61
CA ASP A 98 1.79 13.14 -3.82
C ASP A 98 1.73 14.29 -2.81
N ALA A 99 2.82 15.05 -2.70
CA ALA A 99 2.93 16.13 -1.72
C ALA A 99 1.99 17.31 -2.00
N GLU A 100 1.56 17.52 -3.26
CA GLU A 100 0.71 18.65 -3.65
C GLU A 100 -0.77 18.37 -3.38
N GLY A 101 -1.27 17.21 -3.82
CA GLY A 101 -2.68 16.89 -3.75
C GLY A 101 -3.02 15.75 -2.78
N GLY A 102 -2.04 15.26 -2.00
CA GLY A 102 -2.24 14.24 -0.98
C GLY A 102 -2.80 12.94 -1.54
N TYR A 103 -3.52 12.21 -0.69
CA TYR A 103 -4.16 10.94 -1.05
C TYR A 103 -5.33 11.12 -2.02
N ARG A 104 -5.37 10.30 -3.07
CA ARG A 104 -6.49 10.20 -4.01
C ARG A 104 -6.74 8.73 -4.37
N ALA A 105 -7.97 8.26 -4.16
CA ALA A 105 -8.41 6.97 -4.66
C ALA A 105 -8.55 7.03 -6.19
N VAL A 106 -7.97 6.06 -6.90
CA VAL A 106 -7.95 6.07 -8.38
C VAL A 106 -8.48 4.79 -9.02
N HIS A 107 -8.52 3.68 -8.28
CA HIS A 107 -8.99 2.41 -8.80
C HIS A 107 -9.51 1.51 -7.69
N GLU A 108 -10.39 0.58 -8.01
CA GLU A 108 -10.82 -0.49 -7.11
C GLU A 108 -10.64 -1.81 -7.85
N LYS A 109 -10.01 -2.79 -7.21
CA LYS A 109 -9.75 -4.09 -7.82
C LYS A 109 -11.08 -4.77 -8.15
N TYR A 110 -11.41 -4.78 -9.44
CA TYR A 110 -12.68 -5.29 -9.97
C TYR A 110 -12.73 -6.83 -10.07
N TYR A 111 -11.57 -7.49 -10.07
CA TYR A 111 -11.45 -8.96 -10.10
C TYR A 111 -10.74 -9.45 -8.85
N LEU A 112 -11.50 -10.03 -7.92
CA LEU A 112 -10.93 -10.77 -6.80
C LEU A 112 -10.64 -12.21 -7.28
N PRO A 113 -9.51 -12.85 -6.89
CA PRO A 113 -9.06 -14.13 -7.44
C PRO A 113 -9.96 -15.36 -7.22
N ASP A 114 -11.20 -15.20 -6.75
CA ASP A 114 -12.22 -16.24 -6.60
C ASP A 114 -13.58 -15.88 -7.23
N GLU A 115 -13.64 -14.88 -8.12
CA GLU A 115 -14.87 -14.53 -8.83
C GLU A 115 -15.01 -15.37 -10.13
N PRO A 116 -16.17 -15.99 -10.39
CA PRO A 116 -16.44 -16.58 -11.70
C PRO A 116 -16.50 -15.46 -12.73
N GLY A 117 -15.57 -15.48 -13.69
CA GLY A 117 -15.50 -14.52 -14.80
C GLY A 117 -16.70 -14.55 -15.72
#